data_AF-A0A7C9A963-F1
#
_entry.id   AF-A0A7C9A963-F1
#
_cell.length_a   1.000
_cell.length_b   1.000
_cell.length_c   1.000
_cell.angle_alpha   90.00
_cell.angle_beta   90.00
_cell.angle_gamma   90.00
#
_symmetry.space_group_name_H-M   'P 1'
#
loop_
_entity.id
_entity.type
_entity.pdbx_description
1 polymer ?
#
loop_
_entity_poly.entity_id
_entity_poly.type
_entity_poly.pdbx_seq_one_letter_code
_entity_poly.pdbx_strand_id
1 'polypeptide(L)'
;LPKFTSVSEEITNFLQALARQTEEQKLFQFLNGLDEVYGSQRSQILLMTPLPSVESVCSMLQQEELQRQVLGNVHMEASALMSKNVAENRCSVCNNRGHTKEKC
;
A
#
# COMPACT_ATOMS: atom_id res chain seq x y z
N LEU A 1 5.58 -58.67 -12.37
CA LEU A 1 6.55 -57.64 -11.98
C LEU A 1 5.89 -56.73 -10.94
N PRO A 2 6.53 -56.44 -9.80
CA PRO A 2 6.01 -55.44 -8.89
C PRO A 2 6.13 -54.07 -9.56
N LYS A 3 5.00 -53.37 -9.72
CA LYS A 3 4.99 -52.00 -10.21
C LYS A 3 5.32 -51.10 -9.01
N PHE A 4 6.49 -50.47 -9.00
CA PHE A 4 6.77 -49.38 -8.08
C PHE A 4 5.93 -48.17 -8.52
N THR A 5 4.71 -48.04 -8.02
CA THR A 5 3.82 -46.91 -8.30
C THR A 5 3.84 -45.83 -7.23
N SER A 6 4.67 -45.94 -6.18
CA SER A 6 4.81 -44.89 -5.19
C SER A 6 5.96 -43.97 -5.58
N VAL A 7 5.63 -42.78 -6.07
CA VAL A 7 6.52 -41.62 -5.99
C VAL A 7 7.05 -41.58 -4.56
N SER A 8 8.38 -41.64 -4.38
CA SER A 8 8.97 -41.57 -3.04
C SER A 8 8.76 -40.18 -2.44
N GLU A 9 8.72 -40.09 -1.12
CA GLU A 9 8.59 -38.81 -0.39
C GLU A 9 9.62 -37.77 -0.85
N GLU A 10 10.84 -38.21 -1.15
CA GLU A 10 11.92 -37.38 -1.72
C GLU A 10 11.52 -36.74 -3.05
N ILE A 11 10.92 -37.51 -3.96
CA ILE A 11 10.47 -37.00 -5.26
C ILE A 11 9.34 -35.99 -5.06
N THR A 12 8.38 -36.26 -4.15
CA THR A 12 7.30 -35.30 -3.85
C THR A 12 7.85 -33.99 -3.28
N ASN A 13 8.78 -34.06 -2.33
CA ASN A 13 9.42 -32.88 -1.75
C ASN A 13 10.18 -32.07 -2.80
N PHE A 14 10.88 -32.76 -3.70
CA PHE A 14 11.57 -32.12 -4.81
C PHE A 14 10.60 -31.40 -5.77
N LEU A 15 9.51 -32.06 -6.16
CA LEU A 15 8.48 -31.46 -7.02
C LEU A 15 7.81 -30.24 -6.36
N GLN A 16 7.55 -30.29 -5.06
CA GLN A 16 7.03 -29.14 -4.31
C GLN A 16 8.03 -27.98 -4.26
N ALA A 17 9.32 -28.26 -4.07
CA ALA A 17 10.36 -27.24 -4.09
C ALA A 17 10.47 -26.56 -5.46
N LEU A 18 10.39 -27.34 -6.56
CA LEU A 18 10.37 -26.81 -7.92
C LEU A 18 9.13 -25.96 -8.19
N ALA A 19 7.95 -26.40 -7.74
CA ALA A 19 6.72 -25.64 -7.89
C ALA A 19 6.81 -24.30 -7.16
N ARG A 20 7.28 -24.31 -5.91
CA ARG A 20 7.50 -23.08 -5.12
C ARG A 20 8.49 -22.13 -5.79
N GLN A 21 9.62 -22.64 -6.28
CA GLN A 21 10.60 -21.83 -7.00
C GLN A 21 10.01 -21.19 -8.27
N THR A 22 9.15 -21.92 -8.98
CA THR A 22 8.46 -21.41 -10.17
C THR A 22 7.50 -20.29 -9.81
N GLU A 23 6.73 -20.42 -8.73
CA GLU A 23 5.83 -19.36 -8.25
C GLU A 23 6.60 -18.12 -7.75
N GLU A 24 7.71 -18.32 -7.04
CA GLU A 24 8.60 -17.22 -6.63
C GLU A 24 9.15 -16.47 -7.86
N GLN A 25 9.58 -17.19 -8.91
CA GLN A 25 10.05 -16.57 -10.16
C GLN A 25 8.96 -15.75 -10.87
N LYS A 26 7.73 -16.27 -10.94
CA LYS A 26 6.58 -15.53 -11.49
C LYS A 26 6.32 -14.26 -10.69
N LEU A 27 6.37 -14.34 -9.35
CA LEU A 27 6.24 -13.18 -8.49
C LEU A 27 7.31 -12.14 -8.78
N PHE A 28 8.58 -12.52 -8.86
CA PHE A 28 9.65 -11.55 -9.17
C PHE A 28 9.47 -10.91 -10.55
N GLN A 29 9.08 -11.68 -11.57
CA GLN A 29 8.78 -11.13 -12.90
C GLN A 29 7.62 -10.13 -12.84
N PHE A 30 6.55 -10.47 -12.12
CA PHE A 30 5.42 -9.56 -11.90
C PHE A 30 5.87 -8.27 -11.19
N LEU A 31 6.59 -8.37 -10.07
CA LEU A 31 7.06 -7.23 -9.28
C LEU A 31 8.03 -6.32 -10.05
N ASN A 32 8.84 -6.90 -10.95
CA ASN A 32 9.74 -6.14 -11.81
C ASN A 32 9.00 -5.40 -12.94
N GLY A 33 7.82 -5.87 -13.32
CA GLY A 33 6.95 -5.21 -14.29
C GLY A 33 6.05 -4.12 -13.69
N LEU A 34 6.07 -3.92 -12.38
CA LEU A 34 5.32 -2.84 -11.72
C LEU A 34 5.95 -1.48 -11.97
N ASP A 35 5.10 -0.47 -12.14
CA ASP A 35 5.53 0.93 -12.22
C ASP A 35 6.23 1.40 -10.94
N GLU A 36 7.10 2.40 -11.08
CA GLU A 36 7.92 2.93 -9.97
C GLU A 36 7.09 3.46 -8.78
N VAL A 37 5.85 3.91 -9.04
CA VAL A 37 4.91 4.38 -8.02
C VAL A 37 4.57 3.31 -6.96
N TYR A 38 4.73 2.02 -7.31
CA TYR A 38 4.53 0.89 -6.41
C TYR A 38 5.80 0.45 -5.67
N GLY A 39 6.88 1.24 -5.73
CA GLY A 39 8.18 0.90 -5.13
C GLY A 39 8.10 0.57 -3.63
N SER A 40 7.25 1.27 -2.88
CA SER A 40 6.99 0.98 -1.46
C SER A 40 6.33 -0.38 -1.25
N GLN A 41 5.30 -0.69 -2.06
CA GLN A 41 4.56 -1.95 -1.99
C GLN A 41 5.48 -3.11 -2.38
N ARG A 42 6.30 -2.94 -3.43
CA ARG A 42 7.31 -3.92 -3.83
C ARG A 42 8.27 -4.24 -2.68
N SER A 43 8.79 -3.21 -2.01
CA SER A 43 9.69 -3.39 -0.86
C SER A 43 9.03 -4.12 0.29
N GLN A 44 7.77 -3.78 0.61
CA GLN A 44 7.00 -4.44 1.66
C GLN A 44 6.72 -5.92 1.34
N ILE A 45 6.33 -6.22 0.10
CA ILE A 45 6.07 -7.59 -0.36
C ILE A 45 7.32 -8.47 -0.25
N LEU A 46 8.49 -7.94 -0.62
CA LEU A 46 9.77 -8.65 -0.54
C LEU A 46 10.20 -8.97 0.90
N LEU A 47 9.63 -8.30 1.90
CA LEU A 47 9.88 -8.57 3.32
C LEU A 47 8.91 -9.61 3.91
N MET A 48 7.90 -10.06 3.15
CA MET A 48 6.93 -11.05 3.62
C MET A 48 7.54 -12.45 3.66
N THR A 49 7.17 -13.24 4.68
CA THR A 49 7.54 -14.65 4.78
C THR A 49 6.32 -15.47 5.24
N PRO A 50 5.83 -16.42 4.44
CA PRO A 50 6.28 -16.74 3.08
C PRO A 50 5.97 -15.61 2.08
N LEU A 51 6.68 -15.60 0.95
CA LEU A 51 6.34 -14.70 -0.15
C LEU A 51 4.91 -14.98 -0.64
N PRO A 52 4.10 -13.94 -0.88
CA PRO A 52 2.72 -14.11 -1.36
C PRO A 52 2.68 -14.59 -2.81
N SER A 53 1.54 -15.14 -3.25
CA SER A 53 1.32 -15.44 -4.66
C SER A 53 1.09 -14.16 -5.47
N VAL A 54 1.21 -14.25 -6.80
CA VAL A 54 0.93 -13.14 -7.72
C VAL A 54 -0.51 -12.64 -7.56
N GLU A 55 -1.47 -13.54 -7.39
CA GLU A 55 -2.89 -13.19 -7.21
C GLU A 55 -3.09 -12.38 -5.93
N SER A 56 -2.47 -12.81 -4.82
CA SER A 56 -2.53 -12.09 -3.55
C SER A 56 -1.94 -10.69 -3.68
N VAL A 57 -0.79 -10.55 -4.36
CA VAL A 57 -0.19 -9.24 -4.60
C VAL A 57 -1.09 -8.36 -5.45
N CYS A 58 -1.71 -8.91 -6.49
CA CYS A 58 -2.66 -8.17 -7.33
C CYS A 58 -3.83 -7.61 -6.50
N SER A 59 -4.41 -8.42 -5.60
CA SER A 59 -5.46 -7.97 -4.68
C SER A 59 -4.97 -6.87 -3.73
N MET A 60 -3.76 -6.99 -3.19
CA MET A 60 -3.16 -5.97 -2.32
C MET A 60 -2.97 -4.64 -3.05
N LEU A 61 -2.44 -4.68 -4.27
CA LEU A 61 -2.22 -3.47 -5.09
C LEU A 61 -3.56 -2.82 -5.48
N GLN A 62 -4.57 -3.62 -5.82
CA GLN A 62 -5.90 -3.11 -6.11
C GLN A 62 -6.52 -2.42 -4.88
N GLN A 63 -6.37 -3.02 -3.69
CA GLN A 63 -6.85 -2.42 -2.45
C GLN A 63 -6.12 -1.12 -2.11
N GLU A 64 -4.79 -1.08 -2.28
CA GLU A 64 -3.97 0.12 -2.10
C GLU A 64 -4.43 1.25 -3.02
N GLU A 65 -4.70 0.95 -4.29
CA GLU A 65 -5.16 1.93 -5.27
C GLU A 65 -6.55 2.47 -4.94
N LEU A 66 -7.48 1.61 -4.54
CA LEU A 66 -8.80 2.03 -4.04
C LEU A 66 -8.68 2.93 -2.79
N GLN A 67 -7.79 2.56 -1.86
CA GLN A 67 -7.55 3.37 -0.67
C GLN A 67 -6.97 4.75 -1.03
N ARG A 68 -6.03 4.82 -1.99
CA ARG A 68 -5.48 6.08 -2.49
C ARG A 68 -6.54 6.96 -3.15
N GLN A 69 -7.46 6.39 -3.91
CA GLN A 69 -8.56 7.13 -4.51
C GLN A 69 -9.48 7.73 -3.43
N VAL A 70 -9.85 6.93 -2.42
CA VAL A 70 -10.73 7.41 -1.33
C VAL A 70 -10.01 8.45 -0.46
N LEU A 71 -8.79 8.17 0.00
CA LEU A 71 -8.04 9.08 0.87
C LEU A 71 -7.52 10.31 0.14
N GLY A 72 -7.17 10.20 -1.14
CA GLY A 72 -6.82 11.35 -1.98
C GLY A 72 -7.97 12.36 -2.09
N ASN A 73 -9.20 11.86 -2.18
CA ASN A 73 -10.41 12.71 -2.12
C ASN A 73 -10.60 13.32 -0.74
N VAL A 74 -10.41 12.55 0.34
CA VAL A 74 -10.50 13.06 1.72
C VAL A 74 -9.44 14.12 2.02
N HIS A 75 -8.22 14.01 1.49
CA HIS A 75 -7.17 15.01 1.70
C HIS A 75 -7.49 16.35 1.02
N MET A 76 -8.11 16.33 -0.17
CA MET A 76 -8.62 17.53 -0.83
C MET A 76 -9.74 18.20 -0.02
N GLU A 77 -10.70 17.44 0.50
CA GLU A 77 -11.79 17.99 1.32
C GLU A 77 -11.31 18.48 2.71
N ALA A 78 -10.38 17.77 3.34
CA ALA A 78 -9.78 18.19 4.61
C ALA A 78 -8.98 19.49 4.46
N SER A 79 -8.27 19.66 3.34
CA SER A 79 -7.57 20.92 3.01
C SER A 79 -8.55 22.07 2.79
N ALA A 80 -9.73 21.81 2.20
CA ALA A 80 -10.79 22.81 2.06
C ALA A 80 -11.42 23.20 3.42
N LEU A 81 -11.55 22.25 4.36
CA LEU A 81 -12.05 22.51 5.71
C LEU A 81 -11.03 23.29 6.58
N MET A 82 -9.73 23.11 6.34
CA MET A 82 -8.66 23.91 6.97
C MET A 82 -8.50 25.32 6.35
N SER A 83 -9.16 25.59 5.21
CA SER A 83 -9.17 26.92 4.59
C SER A 83 -10.11 27.91 5.29
N LYS A 84 -10.88 27.46 6.29
CA LYS A 84 -11.48 28.34 7.30
C LYS A 84 -10.53 28.58 8.46
N ASN A 85 -9.28 28.96 8.16
CA ASN A 85 -8.57 29.83 9.07
C ASN A 85 -9.32 31.15 9.07
N VAL A 86 -10.20 31.29 10.06
CA VAL A 86 -10.67 32.57 10.56
C VAL A 86 -9.42 33.44 10.65
N ALA A 87 -9.23 34.33 9.67
CA ALA A 87 -8.24 35.38 9.77
C ALA A 87 -8.42 35.96 11.17
N GLU A 88 -7.41 35.81 12.02
CA GLU A 88 -7.45 36.23 13.40
C GLU A 88 -7.72 37.73 13.44
N ASN A 89 -9.00 38.10 13.48
CA ASN A 89 -9.44 39.49 13.61
C ASN A 89 -9.35 39.87 15.10
N ARG A 90 -8.16 39.63 15.67
CA ARG A 90 -7.78 39.99 17.03
C ARG A 90 -7.20 41.40 16.97
N CYS A 91 -7.69 42.27 17.84
CA CYS A 91 -7.13 43.61 17.99
C CYS A 91 -5.66 43.50 18.44
N SER A 92 -4.76 44.19 17.75
CA SER A 92 -3.32 44.21 18.05
C SER A 92 -2.98 44.90 19.38
N VAL A 93 -3.95 45.56 20.03
CA VAL A 93 -3.76 46.30 21.29
C VAL A 93 -4.23 45.49 22.50
N CYS A 94 -5.43 44.90 22.45
CA CYS A 94 -6.04 44.21 23.60
C CYS A 94 -6.26 42.70 23.39
N ASN A 95 -5.89 42.17 22.22
CA ASN A 95 -6.02 40.76 21.84
C ASN A 95 -7.45 40.18 21.84
N ASN A 96 -8.47 41.05 21.95
CA ASN A 96 -9.89 40.69 21.85
C ASN A 96 -10.38 40.71 20.40
N ARG A 97 -11.43 39.92 20.12
CA ARG A 97 -12.05 39.80 18.79
C ARG A 97 -13.16 40.83 18.58
N GLY A 98 -13.44 41.16 17.32
CA GLY A 98 -14.65 41.89 16.92
C GLY A 98 -14.50 43.40 16.70
N HIS A 99 -13.28 43.94 16.74
CA HIS A 99 -13.01 45.35 16.41
C HIS A 99 -11.60 45.52 15.81
N THR A 100 -11.37 46.65 15.15
CA THR A 100 -10.05 47.08 14.66
C THR A 100 -9.39 48.04 15.66
N LYS A 101 -8.08 48.28 15.53
CA LYS A 101 -7.29 49.08 16.49
C LYS A 101 -7.85 50.51 16.74
N GLU A 102 -8.59 51.06 15.77
CA GLU A 102 -9.16 52.41 15.86
C GLU A 102 -10.37 52.48 16.80
N LYS A 103 -10.98 51.34 17.13
CA LYS A 103 -12.16 51.21 18.01
C LYS A 103 -11.86 50.39 19.28
N CYS A 104 -10.58 50.23 19.63
CA CYS A 104 -10.18 49.54 20.86
C CYS A 104 -10.49 50.39 22.10
#